data_AF-A0A1F3XBS9-F1
#
_entry.id   AF-A0A1F3XBS9-F1
#
_cell.length_a   1.000
_cell.length_b   1.000
_cell.length_c   1.000
_cell.angle_alpha   90.00
_cell.angle_beta   90.00
_cell.angle_gamma   90.00
#
_symmetry.space_group_name_H-M   'P 1'
#
loop_
_entity.id
_entity.type
_entity.pdbx_description
1 polymer ?
#
loop_
_entity_poly.entity_id
_entity_poly.type
_entity_poly.pdbx_seq_one_letter_code
_entity_poly.pdbx_strand_id
1 'polypeptide(L)'
;MHGGAAEESDADSGIVAEINITPLTDIFLVLLIIFMVTSSVMSQLGVQVNLPKASSATAQSQPEGVIITLLPGGTIQVNSESIAVGDYKSMEAKLRAAFQKTTSRLVII
;
A
#
# COMPACT_ATOMS: atom_id res chain seq x y z
N MET A 1 -64.50 -17.94 71.96
CA MET A 1 -63.19 -17.85 72.63
C MET A 1 -62.11 -17.87 71.55
N HIS A 2 -61.19 -16.89 71.63
CA HIS A 2 -59.85 -16.82 71.01
C HIS A 2 -59.74 -17.11 69.51
N GLY A 3 -59.42 -16.15 68.64
CA GLY A 3 -58.25 -15.25 68.65
C GLY A 3 -57.37 -15.70 67.48
N GLY A 4 -57.13 -14.94 66.41
CA GLY A 4 -56.51 -13.62 66.38
C GLY A 4 -55.00 -13.79 66.18
N ALA A 5 -54.49 -13.35 65.01
CA ALA A 5 -53.09 -13.25 64.52
C ALA A 5 -52.84 -14.11 63.27
N ALA A 6 -52.31 -13.62 62.15
CA ALA A 6 -51.80 -12.30 61.81
C ALA A 6 -51.94 -12.13 60.30
N GLU A 7 -52.28 -10.91 59.88
CA GLU A 7 -51.92 -10.42 58.55
C GLU A 7 -50.40 -10.35 58.49
N GLU A 8 -49.78 -11.08 57.57
CA GLU A 8 -48.44 -10.76 57.10
C GLU A 8 -48.51 -10.58 55.58
N SER A 9 -48.36 -9.31 55.22
CA SER A 9 -48.15 -8.76 53.90
C SER A 9 -46.96 -9.40 53.21
N ASP A 10 -47.18 -9.95 52.02
CA ASP A 10 -46.14 -10.04 50.99
C ASP A 10 -46.75 -9.68 49.63
N ALA A 11 -47.27 -8.45 49.59
CA ALA A 11 -47.63 -7.75 48.38
C ALA A 11 -46.53 -6.74 48.02
N ASP A 12 -45.26 -7.17 48.02
CA ASP A 12 -44.18 -6.45 47.33
C ASP A 12 -42.96 -7.34 47.07
N SER A 13 -42.89 -7.89 45.86
CA SER A 13 -41.64 -7.95 45.10
C SER A 13 -42.02 -8.11 43.64
N GLY A 14 -42.41 -6.97 43.09
CA GLY A 14 -42.97 -6.82 41.75
C GLY A 14 -42.09 -7.38 40.63
N ILE A 15 -42.80 -7.87 39.61
CA ILE A 15 -42.41 -7.81 38.20
C ILE A 15 -40.97 -8.31 37.96
N VAL A 16 -40.80 -9.63 37.95
CA VAL A 16 -39.74 -10.22 37.13
C VAL A 16 -40.04 -9.86 35.67
N ALA A 17 -39.46 -8.75 35.19
CA ALA A 17 -39.58 -8.36 33.80
C ALA A 17 -38.96 -9.47 32.95
N GLU A 18 -39.79 -10.15 32.15
CA GLU A 18 -39.31 -11.12 31.18
C GLU A 18 -38.29 -10.43 30.26
N ILE A 19 -37.05 -10.92 30.26
CA ILE A 19 -36.04 -10.40 29.35
C ILE A 19 -36.49 -10.80 27.94
N ASN A 20 -36.83 -9.82 27.11
CA ASN A 20 -37.08 -10.05 25.70
C ASN A 20 -35.80 -10.59 25.05
N ILE A 21 -35.79 -11.89 24.72
CA ILE A 21 -34.64 -12.56 24.09
C ILE A 21 -34.55 -12.21 22.60
N THR A 22 -35.67 -11.89 21.94
CA THR A 22 -35.69 -11.57 20.50
C THR A 22 -34.78 -10.39 20.14
N PRO A 23 -34.80 -9.24 20.85
CA PRO A 23 -33.84 -8.16 20.61
C PRO A 23 -32.40 -8.56 20.98
N LEU A 24 -32.20 -9.40 21.99
CA LEU A 24 -30.87 -9.81 22.45
C LEU A 24 -30.17 -10.73 21.44
N THR A 25 -30.91 -11.69 20.89
CA THR A 25 -30.40 -12.60 19.85
C THR A 25 -30.05 -11.83 18.58
N ASP A 26 -30.84 -10.82 18.20
CA ASP A 26 -30.55 -9.97 17.03
C ASP A 26 -29.20 -9.25 17.17
N ILE A 27 -28.91 -8.67 18.35
CA ILE A 27 -27.60 -8.05 18.63
C ILE A 27 -26.45 -9.05 18.45
N PHE A 28 -26.58 -10.27 18.97
CA PHE A 28 -25.55 -11.29 18.81
C PHE A 28 -25.38 -11.74 17.35
N LEU A 29 -26.47 -11.88 16.58
CA LEU A 29 -26.41 -12.21 15.16
C LEU A 29 -25.74 -11.10 14.36
N VAL A 30 -26.02 -9.83 14.65
CA VAL A 30 -25.34 -8.67 14.04
C VAL A 30 -23.84 -8.69 14.33
N LEU A 31 -23.42 -9.00 15.56
CA LEU A 31 -22.00 -9.11 15.91
C LEU A 31 -21.30 -10.24 15.12
N LEU A 32 -21.97 -11.39 14.93
CA LEU A 32 -21.44 -12.49 14.13
C LEU A 32 -21.28 -12.10 12.65
N ILE A 33 -22.25 -11.36 12.09
CA ILE A 33 -22.15 -10.84 10.72
C ILE A 33 -20.97 -9.87 10.58
N ILE A 34 -20.79 -8.95 11.53
CA ILE A 34 -19.66 -8.00 11.52
C ILE A 34 -18.32 -8.76 11.56
N PHE A 35 -18.19 -9.77 12.41
CA PHE A 35 -16.98 -10.59 12.47
C PHE A 35 -16.73 -11.37 11.17
N MET A 36 -17.77 -11.95 10.56
CA MET A 36 -17.66 -12.64 9.27
C MET A 36 -17.18 -11.69 8.16
N VAL A 37 -17.73 -10.48 8.09
CA VAL A 37 -17.36 -9.48 7.07
C VAL A 37 -15.94 -8.96 7.29
N THR A 38 -15.58 -8.60 8.52
CA THR A 38 -14.23 -8.07 8.82
C THR A 38 -13.13 -9.11 8.58
N SER A 39 -13.39 -10.39 8.87
CA SER A 39 -12.47 -11.49 8.52
C SER A 39 -12.25 -11.62 7.02
N SER A 40 -13.32 -11.51 6.20
CA SER A 40 -13.21 -11.51 4.74
C SER A 40 -12.49 -10.30 4.17
N VAL A 41 -12.59 -9.13 4.82
CA VAL A 41 -11.90 -7.91 4.36
C VAL A 41 -10.40 -7.98 4.69
N MET A 42 -10.02 -8.60 5.81
CA MET A 42 -8.61 -8.78 6.19
C MET A 42 -7.82 -9.59 5.16
N SER A 43 -8.43 -10.59 4.51
CA SER A 43 -7.75 -11.40 3.49
C SER A 43 -7.49 -10.64 2.17
N GLN A 44 -8.22 -9.56 1.90
CA GLN A 44 -8.06 -8.73 0.70
C GLN A 44 -6.97 -7.65 0.84
N LEU A 45 -6.56 -7.32 2.07
CA LEU A 45 -5.42 -6.45 2.34
C LEU A 45 -4.06 -7.15 2.15
N GLY A 46 -4.07 -8.47 1.93
CA GLY A 46 -2.93 -9.25 1.48
C GLY A 46 -2.61 -9.01 0.00
N VAL A 47 -2.37 -7.74 -0.39
CA VAL A 47 -1.65 -7.47 -1.63
C VAL A 47 -0.33 -8.24 -1.51
N GLN A 48 -0.13 -9.24 -2.37
CA GLN A 48 1.17 -9.87 -2.57
C GLN A 48 2.14 -8.78 -3.04
N VAL A 49 2.74 -8.08 -2.09
CA VAL A 49 3.79 -7.11 -2.36
C VAL A 49 4.98 -7.96 -2.75
N ASN A 50 5.17 -8.16 -4.05
CA ASN A 50 6.43 -8.62 -4.60
C ASN A 50 7.44 -7.52 -4.30
N LEU A 51 8.03 -7.58 -3.10
CA LEU A 51 9.12 -6.71 -2.75
C LEU A 51 10.26 -7.12 -3.67
N PRO A 52 10.65 -6.28 -4.65
CA PRO A 52 11.73 -6.64 -5.56
C PRO A 52 12.94 -6.85 -4.66
N LYS A 53 13.43 -8.09 -4.60
CA LYS A 53 14.75 -8.34 -4.03
C LYS A 53 15.68 -7.46 -4.83
N ALA A 54 16.34 -6.52 -4.16
CA ALA A 54 17.44 -5.81 -4.77
C ALA A 54 18.33 -6.91 -5.34
N SER A 55 18.40 -6.99 -6.68
CA SER A 55 19.44 -7.75 -7.33
C SER A 55 20.69 -7.05 -6.83
N SER A 56 21.33 -7.63 -5.80
CA SER A 56 22.72 -7.39 -5.53
C SER A 56 23.35 -7.51 -6.89
N ALA A 57 23.76 -6.37 -7.44
CA ALA A 57 24.17 -6.27 -8.81
C ALA A 57 25.13 -7.44 -9.09
N THR A 58 24.61 -8.49 -9.73
CA THR A 58 25.34 -8.95 -10.90
C THR A 58 25.55 -7.65 -11.62
N ALA A 59 26.81 -7.33 -11.92
CA ALA A 59 27.12 -6.35 -12.93
C ALA A 59 26.38 -6.84 -14.19
N GLN A 60 25.07 -6.59 -14.24
CA GLN A 60 24.24 -6.52 -15.40
C GLN A 60 24.99 -5.43 -16.11
N SER A 61 25.89 -5.88 -17.01
CA SER A 61 26.72 -5.04 -17.87
C SER A 61 25.93 -3.78 -18.03
N GLN A 62 26.40 -2.69 -17.41
CA GLN A 62 25.70 -1.41 -17.44
C GLN A 62 25.18 -1.33 -18.87
N PRO A 63 23.86 -1.13 -19.10
CA PRO A 63 23.44 -0.94 -20.47
C PRO A 63 24.43 0.09 -21.00
N GLU A 64 25.15 -0.25 -22.08
CA GLU A 64 26.21 0.62 -22.61
C GLU A 64 25.56 1.89 -23.20
N GLY A 65 24.46 2.36 -22.63
CA GLY A 65 23.60 3.45 -23.01
C GLY A 65 24.38 4.72 -23.13
N VAL A 66 23.83 5.58 -23.96
CA VAL A 66 24.37 6.91 -24.15
C VAL A 66 23.94 7.75 -22.96
N ILE A 67 24.90 8.07 -22.07
CA ILE A 67 24.64 8.93 -20.92
C ILE A 67 24.77 10.38 -21.38
N ILE A 68 23.72 11.17 -21.20
CA ILE A 68 23.72 12.61 -21.52
C ILE A 68 23.56 13.37 -20.20
N THR A 69 24.60 14.07 -19.76
CA THR A 69 24.57 14.84 -18.51
C THR A 69 24.52 16.33 -18.79
N LEU A 70 23.56 17.03 -18.18
CA LEU A 70 23.47 18.50 -18.21
C LEU A 70 24.04 19.07 -16.91
N LEU A 71 25.12 19.84 -17.00
CA LEU A 71 25.74 20.47 -15.84
C LEU A 71 25.15 21.87 -15.57
N PRO A 72 25.20 22.34 -14.31
CA PRO A 72 24.98 23.76 -14.01
C PRO A 72 25.97 24.61 -14.82
N GLY A 73 25.44 25.50 -15.68
CA GLY A 73 26.22 26.26 -16.67
C GLY A 73 25.87 25.95 -18.13
N GLY A 74 24.96 25.02 -18.38
CA GLY A 74 24.46 24.69 -19.72
C GLY A 74 25.36 23.76 -20.52
N THR A 75 26.47 23.29 -19.93
CA THR A 75 27.39 22.33 -20.54
C THR A 75 26.73 20.96 -20.63
N ILE A 76 26.75 20.37 -21.82
CA ILE A 76 26.25 19.02 -22.08
C ILE A 76 27.45 18.07 -22.19
N GLN A 77 27.38 16.93 -21.50
CA GLN A 77 28.36 15.85 -21.61
C GLN A 77 27.70 14.60 -22.18
N VAL A 78 28.37 13.92 -23.11
CA VAL A 78 27.94 12.62 -23.64
C VAL A 78 29.00 11.60 -23.25
N ASN A 79 28.65 10.57 -22.47
CA ASN A 79 29.58 9.55 -21.97
C ASN A 79 30.86 10.14 -21.34
N SER A 80 30.68 11.17 -20.49
CA SER A 80 31.76 11.94 -19.84
C SER A 80 32.64 12.79 -20.77
N GLU A 81 32.27 12.94 -22.03
CA GLU A 81 32.93 13.86 -22.97
C GLU A 81 32.13 15.16 -23.10
N SER A 82 32.75 16.28 -22.72
CA SER A 82 32.10 17.60 -22.79
C SER A 82 31.91 18.06 -24.23
N ILE A 83 30.76 18.67 -24.50
CA ILE A 83 30.41 19.26 -25.79
C ILE A 83 30.10 20.74 -25.55
N ALA A 84 30.72 21.61 -26.34
CA ALA A 84 30.49 23.04 -26.26
C ALA A 84 29.06 23.39 -26.71
N VAL A 85 28.42 24.28 -25.96
CA VAL A 85 27.07 24.77 -26.26
C VAL A 85 27.10 25.50 -27.62
N GLY A 86 26.31 25.00 -28.58
CA GLY A 86 26.25 25.54 -29.95
C GLY A 86 26.92 24.68 -31.02
N ASP A 87 27.69 23.65 -30.65
CA ASP A 87 28.27 22.68 -31.61
C ASP A 87 27.36 21.45 -31.79
N TYR A 88 26.23 21.69 -32.46
CA TYR A 88 25.23 20.65 -32.76
C TYR A 88 25.79 19.54 -33.67
N LYS A 89 26.75 19.87 -34.54
CA LYS A 89 27.34 18.93 -35.50
C LYS A 89 28.22 17.90 -34.79
N SER A 90 29.05 18.35 -33.85
CA SER A 90 29.85 17.45 -33.03
C SER A 90 28.99 16.64 -32.06
N MET A 91 27.90 17.22 -31.55
CA MET A 91 26.94 16.49 -30.72
C MET A 91 26.26 15.35 -31.48
N GLU A 92 25.74 15.61 -32.67
CA GLU A 92 25.11 14.57 -33.50
C GLU A 92 26.11 13.45 -33.85
N ALA A 93 27.35 13.80 -34.21
CA ALA A 93 28.38 12.81 -34.53
C ALA A 93 28.70 11.91 -33.32
N LYS A 94 28.89 12.49 -32.13
CA LYS A 94 29.18 11.74 -30.90
C LYS A 94 27.99 10.90 -30.45
N LEU A 95 26.79 11.46 -30.53
CA LEU A 95 25.55 10.78 -30.17
C LEU A 95 25.29 9.59 -31.11
N ARG A 96 25.48 9.76 -32.42
CA ARG A 96 25.36 8.70 -33.42
C ARG A 96 26.44 7.63 -33.26
N ALA A 97 27.66 8.01 -32.91
CA ALA A 97 28.73 7.06 -32.60
C ALA A 97 28.46 6.28 -31.32
N ALA A 98 27.91 6.94 -30.29
CA ALA A 98 27.52 6.31 -29.04
C ALA A 98 26.35 5.32 -29.25
N PHE A 99 25.31 5.72 -29.99
CA PHE A 99 24.17 4.84 -30.31
C PHE A 99 24.51 3.67 -31.25
N GLN A 100 25.58 3.75 -32.03
CA GLN A 100 26.03 2.59 -32.83
C GLN A 100 26.70 1.52 -31.97
N LYS A 101 27.30 1.91 -30.84
CA LYS A 101 27.93 0.97 -29.90
C LYS A 101 26.91 0.33 -28.98
N THR A 102 25.76 1.00 -28.77
CA THR A 102 24.71 0.51 -27.88
C THR A 102 23.47 0.01 -28.60
N THR A 103 23.13 -1.26 -28.41
CA THR A 103 21.83 -1.83 -28.84
C THR A 103 20.63 -1.22 -28.09
N SER A 104 20.86 -0.66 -26.90
CA SER A 104 19.84 -0.06 -26.04
C SER A 104 19.80 1.47 -26.19
N ARG A 105 18.67 1.99 -26.66
CA ARG A 105 18.39 3.44 -26.74
C ARG A 105 17.93 4.02 -25.40
N LEU A 106 18.65 3.73 -24.32
CA LEU A 106 18.36 4.30 -23.02
C LEU A 106 19.09 5.64 -22.91
N VAL A 107 18.32 6.73 -22.75
CA VAL A 107 18.86 8.05 -22.42
C VAL A 107 18.60 8.29 -20.94
N ILE A 108 19.68 8.45 -20.18
CA ILE A 108 19.64 8.84 -18.76
C ILE A 108 20.01 10.32 -18.73
N ILE A 109 19.09 11.16 -18.25
CA ILE A 109 19.25 12.61 -18.08
C ILE A 109 19.53 12.90 -16.61
#